data_AF-A0A8H6IM24-F1
#
_entry.id   AF-A0A8H6IM24-F1
#
_cell.length_a   1.000
_cell.length_b   1.000
_cell.length_c   1.000
_cell.angle_alpha   90.00
_cell.angle_beta   90.00
_cell.angle_gamma   90.00
#
_symmetry.space_group_name_H-M   'P 1'
#
loop_
_entity.id
_entity.type
_entity.pdbx_description
1 polymer ?
#
loop_
_entity_poly.entity_id
_entity_poly.type
_entity_poly.pdbx_seq_one_letter_code
_entity_poly.pdbx_strand_id
1 'polypeptide(L)'
;MSSSHSRRLRQAIRIFSEGFEVMPCSWCRSRGFRCRMLKGHSKCGECTRRGRACDGTGVVVSALEHLLDETHRLDREEQEEEDRLRERSKALQKAQADLNESLAKLDRLRQQKRMVFKKGMSVAEESDPSPAESEAVIEVQSQGGVDVIDWDAVFQDAEMVEFEGSPGAVLTSS
;
A
#
# COMPACT_ATOMS: atom_id res chain seq x y z
N MET A 1 -57.41 41.22 -28.12
CA MET A 1 -56.46 40.22 -27.56
C MET A 1 -56.02 40.68 -26.19
N SER A 2 -56.18 39.88 -25.14
CA SER A 2 -55.83 40.27 -23.76
C SER A 2 -54.32 40.48 -23.60
N SER A 3 -53.90 41.58 -22.97
CA SER A 3 -52.48 41.97 -22.78
C SER A 3 -51.59 40.85 -22.23
N SER A 4 -52.15 39.99 -21.37
CA SER A 4 -51.50 38.81 -20.79
C SER A 4 -51.14 37.71 -21.80
N HIS A 5 -51.97 37.49 -22.83
CA HIS A 5 -51.69 36.50 -23.89
C HIS A 5 -50.54 36.95 -24.78
N SER A 6 -50.55 38.21 -25.24
CA SER A 6 -49.48 38.78 -26.05
C SER A 6 -48.14 38.86 -25.30
N ARG A 7 -48.15 39.04 -23.97
CA ARG A 7 -46.95 38.98 -23.13
C ARG A 7 -46.35 37.57 -23.09
N ARG A 8 -47.18 36.54 -22.90
CA ARG A 8 -46.72 35.13 -22.89
C ARG A 8 -46.14 34.69 -24.23
N LEU A 9 -46.77 35.08 -25.34
CA LEU A 9 -46.27 34.76 -26.68
C LEU A 9 -44.90 35.42 -26.94
N ARG A 10 -44.75 36.71 -26.64
CA ARG A 10 -43.45 37.41 -26.76
C ARG A 10 -42.36 36.73 -25.92
N GLN A 11 -42.66 36.35 -24.69
CA GLN A 11 -41.71 35.64 -23.84
C GLN A 11 -41.35 34.26 -24.40
N ALA A 12 -42.33 33.51 -24.90
CA ALA A 12 -42.08 32.20 -25.51
C ALA A 12 -41.18 32.33 -26.75
N ILE A 13 -41.44 33.31 -27.63
CA ILE A 13 -40.59 33.60 -28.79
C ILE A 13 -39.16 33.89 -28.35
N ARG A 14 -38.99 34.76 -27.35
CA ARG A 14 -37.67 35.06 -26.77
C ARG A 14 -36.97 33.81 -26.23
N ILE A 15 -37.68 32.93 -25.53
CA ILE A 15 -37.10 31.67 -25.04
C ILE A 15 -36.69 30.75 -26.21
N PHE A 16 -37.44 30.72 -27.30
CA PHE A 16 -37.07 29.90 -28.46
C PHE A 16 -35.84 30.44 -29.20
N SER A 17 -35.69 31.78 -29.29
CA SER A 17 -34.58 32.43 -29.97
C SER A 17 -33.30 32.50 -29.14
N GLU A 18 -33.40 32.85 -27.86
CA GLU A 18 -32.25 33.12 -26.97
C GLU A 18 -32.04 32.02 -25.92
N GLY A 19 -33.00 31.12 -25.73
CA GLY A 19 -32.93 30.07 -24.71
C GLY A 19 -32.03 28.91 -25.14
N PHE A 20 -31.47 28.23 -24.14
CA PHE A 20 -30.67 27.03 -24.31
C PHE A 20 -31.52 25.77 -24.15
N GLU A 21 -31.06 24.69 -24.76
CA GLU A 21 -31.70 23.38 -24.64
C GLU A 21 -31.41 22.77 -23.28
N VAL A 22 -32.49 22.34 -22.61
CA VAL A 22 -32.44 21.78 -21.27
C VAL A 22 -33.11 20.42 -21.25
N MET A 23 -32.86 19.67 -20.19
CA MET A 23 -33.56 18.42 -19.91
C MET A 23 -35.08 18.61 -20.05
N PRO A 24 -35.75 17.73 -20.82
CA PRO A 24 -37.14 17.95 -21.16
C PRO A 24 -38.04 17.79 -19.94
N CYS A 25 -38.94 18.75 -19.75
CA CYS A 25 -40.01 18.62 -18.77
C CYS A 25 -40.95 17.45 -19.16
N SER A 26 -41.72 16.89 -18.21
CA SER A 26 -42.56 15.70 -18.46
C SER A 26 -43.46 15.86 -19.69
N TRP A 27 -44.04 17.06 -19.85
CA TRP A 27 -44.91 17.36 -20.98
C TRP A 27 -44.14 17.40 -22.31
N CYS A 28 -43.02 18.13 -22.39
CA CYS A 28 -42.20 18.19 -23.60
C CYS A 28 -41.67 16.80 -23.97
N ARG A 29 -41.26 16.01 -22.98
CA ARG A 29 -40.78 14.63 -23.16
C ARG A 29 -41.85 13.74 -23.79
N SER A 30 -43.08 13.77 -23.25
CA SER A 30 -44.20 12.96 -23.76
C SER A 30 -44.59 13.27 -25.21
N ARG A 31 -44.25 14.47 -25.69
CA ARG A 31 -44.58 14.96 -27.03
C ARG A 31 -43.39 14.97 -27.99
N GLY A 32 -42.20 14.58 -27.52
CA GLY A 32 -40.97 14.62 -28.32
C GLY A 32 -40.51 16.03 -28.68
N PHE A 33 -40.86 17.05 -27.89
CA PHE A 33 -40.43 18.42 -28.15
C PHE A 33 -39.13 18.75 -27.41
N ARG A 34 -38.24 19.50 -28.07
CA ARG A 34 -37.06 20.09 -27.44
C ARG A 34 -37.48 21.16 -26.44
N CYS A 35 -36.99 21.03 -25.21
CA CYS A 35 -37.29 21.94 -24.13
C CYS A 35 -36.24 23.06 -24.11
N ARG A 36 -36.66 24.30 -24.36
CA ARG A 36 -35.79 25.48 -24.26
C ARG A 36 -36.17 26.35 -23.08
N MET A 37 -35.18 26.82 -22.34
CA MET A 37 -35.35 27.70 -21.18
C MET A 37 -34.34 28.86 -21.24
N LEU A 38 -34.74 30.00 -20.67
CA LEU A 38 -33.82 31.11 -20.41
C LEU A 38 -33.22 30.98 -19.01
N LYS A 39 -32.02 31.51 -18.82
CA LYS A 39 -31.34 31.49 -17.52
C LYS A 39 -32.18 32.18 -16.45
N GLY A 40 -32.37 31.52 -15.31
CA GLY A 40 -33.16 32.06 -14.19
C GLY A 40 -34.67 32.03 -14.37
N HIS A 41 -35.19 31.50 -15.49
CA HIS A 41 -36.62 31.29 -15.68
C HIS A 41 -37.05 29.90 -15.22
N SER A 42 -38.24 29.80 -14.62
CA SER A 42 -38.81 28.54 -14.13
C SER A 42 -39.64 27.77 -15.17
N LYS A 43 -39.81 28.32 -16.39
CA LYS A 43 -40.66 27.72 -17.43
C LYS A 43 -39.96 27.67 -18.77
N CYS A 44 -40.15 26.56 -19.47
CA CYS A 44 -39.72 26.42 -20.86
C CYS A 44 -40.60 27.23 -21.82
N GLY A 45 -40.12 27.45 -23.04
CA GLY A 45 -40.83 28.22 -24.07
C GLY A 45 -42.23 27.69 -24.35
N GLU A 46 -42.39 26.37 -24.37
CA GLU A 46 -43.65 25.72 -24.69
C GLU A 46 -44.67 25.77 -23.54
N CYS A 47 -44.22 25.55 -22.29
CA CYS A 47 -45.07 25.76 -21.12
C CYS A 47 -45.42 27.24 -20.92
N THR A 48 -44.51 28.17 -21.26
CA THR A 48 -44.75 29.62 -21.23
C THR A 48 -45.82 30.01 -22.24
N ARG A 49 -45.71 29.51 -23.48
CA ARG A 49 -46.69 29.73 -24.56
C ARG A 49 -48.10 29.28 -24.15
N ARG A 50 -48.19 28.10 -23.53
CA ARG A 50 -49.46 27.50 -23.08
C ARG A 50 -49.98 28.07 -21.76
N GLY A 51 -49.14 28.77 -21.01
CA GLY A 51 -49.47 29.25 -19.67
C GLY A 51 -49.61 28.16 -18.62
N ARG A 52 -48.91 27.03 -18.76
CA ARG A 52 -48.93 25.92 -17.80
C ARG A 52 -47.77 25.99 -16.81
N ALA A 53 -47.81 25.12 -15.79
CA ALA A 53 -46.64 24.85 -14.96
C ALA A 53 -45.57 24.09 -15.77
N CYS A 54 -44.32 24.19 -15.34
CA CYS A 54 -43.18 23.51 -15.94
C CYS A 54 -42.38 22.85 -14.82
N ASP A 55 -42.13 21.56 -14.96
CA ASP A 55 -41.37 20.70 -14.06
C ASP A 55 -39.93 20.46 -14.54
N GLY A 56 -39.50 21.19 -15.58
CA GLY A 56 -38.12 21.14 -16.08
C GLY A 56 -37.14 21.85 -15.13
N THR A 57 -35.98 21.23 -14.90
CA THR A 57 -34.96 21.68 -13.95
C THR A 57 -34.00 22.74 -14.51
N GLY A 58 -34.11 23.10 -15.79
CA GLY A 58 -33.23 24.08 -16.42
C GLY A 58 -31.79 23.61 -16.63
N VAL A 59 -31.49 22.32 -16.39
CA VAL A 59 -30.17 21.72 -16.59
C VAL A 59 -29.90 21.61 -18.09
N VAL A 60 -28.78 22.20 -18.54
CA VAL A 60 -28.36 22.19 -19.95
C VAL A 60 -27.90 20.79 -20.35
N VAL A 61 -28.38 20.30 -21.49
CA VAL A 61 -28.07 18.93 -21.96
C VAL A 61 -26.57 18.76 -22.23
N SER A 62 -25.94 19.71 -22.93
CA SER A 62 -24.51 19.64 -23.27
C SER A 62 -23.59 19.69 -22.04
N ALA A 63 -24.00 20.41 -20.98
CA ALA A 63 -23.24 20.43 -19.74
C ALA A 63 -23.31 19.07 -19.03
N LEU A 64 -24.46 18.39 -19.09
CA LEU A 64 -24.61 17.05 -18.54
C LEU A 64 -23.78 16.02 -19.32
N GLU A 65 -23.79 16.08 -20.66
CA GLU A 65 -22.97 15.20 -21.50
C GLU A 65 -21.48 15.33 -21.16
N HIS A 66 -20.96 16.55 -21.09
CA HIS A 66 -19.57 16.79 -20.71
C HIS A 66 -19.26 16.25 -19.30
N LEU A 67 -20.18 16.40 -18.34
CA LEU A 67 -19.96 15.88 -16.99
C LEU A 67 -19.93 14.35 -16.99
N LEU A 68 -20.79 13.69 -17.76
CA LEU A 68 -20.81 12.23 -17.88
C LEU A 68 -19.52 11.70 -18.53
N ASP A 69 -19.06 12.35 -19.60
CA ASP A 69 -17.80 11.97 -20.26
C ASP A 69 -16.62 12.10 -19.31
N GLU A 70 -16.59 13.17 -18.51
CA GLU A 70 -15.55 13.38 -17.51
C GLU A 70 -15.64 12.38 -16.36
N THR A 71 -16.84 12.04 -15.88
CA THR A 71 -17.03 10.95 -14.91
C THR A 71 -16.50 9.63 -15.47
N HIS A 72 -16.85 9.27 -16.72
CA HIS A 72 -16.35 8.06 -17.35
C HIS A 72 -14.84 8.07 -17.61
N ARG A 73 -14.22 9.23 -17.78
CA ARG A 73 -12.75 9.36 -17.83
C ARG A 73 -12.16 9.05 -16.46
N LEU A 74 -12.68 9.67 -15.41
CA LEU A 74 -12.19 9.50 -14.04
C LEU A 74 -12.39 8.07 -13.52
N ASP A 75 -13.54 7.43 -13.80
CA ASP A 75 -13.80 6.04 -13.39
C ASP A 75 -12.76 5.07 -13.99
N ARG A 76 -12.31 5.32 -15.22
CA ARG A 76 -11.26 4.51 -15.86
C ARG A 76 -9.90 4.72 -15.22
N GLU A 77 -9.54 5.98 -14.97
CA GLU A 77 -8.29 6.33 -14.29
C GLU A 77 -8.25 5.76 -12.86
N GLU A 78 -9.37 5.80 -12.13
CA GLU A 78 -9.51 5.19 -10.81
C GLU A 78 -9.31 3.67 -10.88
N GLN A 79 -9.97 2.99 -11.81
CA GLN A 79 -9.84 1.54 -11.95
C GLN A 79 -8.40 1.09 -12.27
N GLU A 80 -7.70 1.83 -13.13
CA GLU A 80 -6.30 1.56 -13.45
C GLU A 80 -5.39 1.70 -12.22
N GLU A 81 -5.58 2.76 -11.42
CA GLU A 81 -4.82 2.96 -10.19
C GLU A 81 -5.15 1.93 -9.10
N GLU A 82 -6.42 1.50 -8.99
CA GLU A 82 -6.80 0.41 -8.10
C GLU A 82 -6.08 -0.89 -8.45
N ASP A 83 -6.00 -1.23 -9.74
CA ASP A 83 -5.34 -2.45 -10.18
C ASP A 83 -3.83 -2.39 -9.93
N ARG A 84 -3.19 -1.24 -10.19
CA ARG A 84 -1.78 -1.00 -9.81
C ARG A 84 -1.56 -1.13 -8.30
N LEU A 85 -2.47 -0.62 -7.49
CA LEU A 85 -2.39 -0.71 -6.04
C LEU A 85 -2.54 -2.16 -5.58
N ARG A 86 -3.46 -2.94 -6.17
CA ARG A 86 -3.64 -4.37 -5.88
C ARG A 86 -2.37 -5.16 -6.20
N GLU A 87 -1.72 -4.89 -7.33
CA GLU A 87 -0.46 -5.54 -7.70
C GLU A 87 0.67 -5.21 -6.71
N ARG A 88 0.82 -3.92 -6.36
CA ARG A 88 1.82 -3.47 -5.37
C ARG A 88 1.56 -4.08 -4.00
N SER A 89 0.31 -4.17 -3.57
CA SER A 89 -0.08 -4.80 -2.31
C SER A 89 0.30 -6.29 -2.28
N LYS A 90 0.04 -7.02 -3.37
CA LYS A 90 0.47 -8.42 -3.51
C LYS A 90 2.00 -8.56 -3.47
N ALA A 91 2.74 -7.68 -4.12
CA ALA A 91 4.20 -7.69 -4.10
C ALA A 91 4.74 -7.42 -2.69
N LEU A 92 4.15 -6.45 -1.98
CA LEU A 92 4.52 -6.13 -0.59
C LEU A 92 4.24 -7.32 0.34
N GLN A 93 3.11 -7.99 0.21
CA GLN A 93 2.77 -9.18 1.01
C GLN A 93 3.79 -10.30 0.81
N LYS A 94 4.24 -10.54 -0.43
CA LYS A 94 5.29 -11.52 -0.72
C LYS A 94 6.61 -11.16 -0.05
N ALA A 95 7.06 -9.91 -0.22
CA ALA A 95 8.29 -9.43 0.41
C ALA A 95 8.24 -9.53 1.94
N GLN A 96 7.07 -9.26 2.55
CA GLN A 96 6.88 -9.43 4.00
C GLN A 96 6.95 -10.91 4.41
N ALA A 97 6.41 -11.82 3.62
CA ALA A 97 6.51 -13.26 3.87
C ALA A 97 7.97 -13.74 3.84
N ASP A 98 8.73 -13.32 2.83
CA ASP A 98 10.16 -13.66 2.68
C ASP A 98 11.00 -13.13 3.86
N LEU A 99 10.69 -11.91 4.32
CA LEU A 99 11.31 -11.31 5.50
C LEU A 99 11.01 -12.15 6.75
N ASN A 100 9.74 -12.52 6.95
CA ASN A 100 9.32 -13.31 8.09
C ASN A 100 9.98 -14.70 8.10
N GLU A 101 10.12 -15.34 6.95
CA GLU A 101 10.84 -16.62 6.83
C GLU A 101 12.32 -16.48 7.21
N SER A 102 12.95 -15.41 6.73
CA SER A 102 14.35 -15.11 7.03
C SER A 102 14.56 -14.85 8.53
N LEU A 103 13.66 -14.11 9.18
CA LEU A 103 13.67 -13.89 10.63
C LEU A 103 13.49 -15.22 11.40
N ALA A 104 12.53 -16.05 11.01
CA ALA A 104 12.32 -17.35 11.64
C ALA A 104 13.54 -18.29 11.49
N LYS A 105 14.22 -18.24 10.34
CA LYS A 105 15.48 -18.96 10.13
C LYS A 105 16.59 -18.44 11.04
N LEU A 106 16.74 -17.13 11.16
CA LEU A 106 17.74 -16.50 12.03
C LEU A 106 17.52 -16.88 13.50
N ASP A 107 16.28 -16.86 13.97
CA ASP A 107 15.96 -17.21 15.35
C ASP A 107 16.25 -18.69 15.66
N ARG A 108 15.94 -19.60 14.73
CA ARG A 108 16.32 -21.02 14.84
C ARG A 108 17.84 -21.19 14.95
N LEU A 109 18.61 -20.51 14.10
CA LEU A 109 20.08 -20.56 14.15
C LEU A 109 20.62 -20.01 15.47
N ARG A 110 20.05 -18.92 15.98
CA ARG A 110 20.42 -18.35 17.29
C ARG A 110 20.14 -19.32 18.43
N GLN A 111 18.99 -20.01 18.40
CA GLN A 111 18.65 -21.03 19.39
C GLN A 111 19.63 -22.21 19.32
N GLN A 112 19.90 -22.73 18.13
CA GLN A 112 20.87 -23.81 17.92
C GLN A 112 22.27 -23.42 18.42
N LYS A 113 22.74 -22.22 18.09
CA LYS A 113 24.05 -21.69 18.57
C LYS A 113 24.11 -21.70 20.10
N ARG A 114 23.06 -21.21 20.79
CA ARG A 114 22.99 -21.21 22.26
C ARG A 114 23.02 -22.63 22.83
N MET A 115 22.31 -23.57 22.22
CA MET A 115 22.29 -24.97 22.69
C MET A 115 23.65 -25.66 22.52
N VAL A 116 24.29 -25.48 21.36
CA VAL A 116 25.64 -26.04 21.11
C VAL A 116 26.65 -25.44 22.07
N PHE A 117 26.62 -24.12 22.27
CA PHE A 117 27.50 -23.45 23.22
C PHE A 117 27.30 -23.98 24.65
N LYS A 118 26.05 -24.09 25.11
CA LYS A 118 25.73 -24.64 26.44
C LYS A 118 26.20 -26.10 26.59
N LYS A 119 26.02 -26.93 25.56
CA LYS A 119 26.49 -28.32 25.57
C LYS A 119 28.02 -28.40 25.57
N GLY A 120 28.71 -27.53 24.84
CA GLY A 120 30.16 -27.43 24.86
C GLY A 120 30.70 -27.10 26.26
N MET A 121 30.07 -26.15 26.95
CA MET A 121 30.42 -25.82 28.33
C MET A 121 30.22 -26.99 29.29
N SER A 122 29.09 -27.71 29.22
CA SER A 122 28.87 -28.85 30.11
C SER A 122 29.84 -30.00 29.87
N VAL A 123 30.24 -30.24 28.61
CA VAL A 123 31.26 -31.26 28.30
C VAL A 123 32.64 -30.84 28.79
N ALA A 124 32.98 -29.54 28.71
CA ALA A 124 34.23 -29.02 29.24
C ALA A 124 34.28 -29.12 30.78
N GLU A 125 33.16 -28.87 31.48
CA GLU A 125 33.04 -29.06 32.92
C GLU A 125 33.10 -30.55 33.34
N GLU A 126 32.54 -31.47 32.54
CA GLU A 126 32.59 -32.91 32.80
C GLU A 126 33.94 -33.55 32.43
N SER A 127 34.74 -32.89 31.59
CA SER A 127 36.07 -33.36 31.15
C SER A 127 37.21 -32.77 31.98
N ASP A 128 36.94 -32.37 33.23
CA ASP A 128 38.01 -32.02 34.17
C ASP A 128 38.87 -33.27 34.38
N PRO A 129 40.12 -33.32 33.88
CA PRO A 129 40.95 -34.51 33.99
C PRO A 129 41.19 -34.78 35.46
N SER A 130 40.93 -36.02 35.89
CA SER A 130 41.36 -36.45 37.22
C SER A 130 42.87 -36.16 37.33
N PRO A 131 43.37 -35.55 38.43
CA PRO A 131 44.78 -35.24 38.57
C PRO A 131 45.68 -36.48 38.41
N ALA A 132 45.14 -37.69 38.62
CA ALA A 132 45.80 -38.96 38.36
C ALA A 132 46.05 -39.26 36.87
N GLU A 133 45.18 -38.79 35.96
CA GLU A 133 45.34 -38.98 34.52
C GLU A 133 46.41 -38.03 33.96
N SER A 134 46.46 -36.79 34.45
CA SER A 134 47.52 -35.83 34.10
C SER A 134 48.90 -36.28 34.60
N GLU A 135 48.97 -36.85 35.81
CA GLU A 135 50.23 -37.37 36.37
C GLU A 135 50.71 -38.63 35.62
N ALA A 136 49.80 -39.52 35.23
CA ALA A 136 50.11 -40.70 34.42
C ALA A 136 50.60 -40.35 33.01
N VAL A 137 50.06 -39.30 32.39
CA VAL A 137 50.50 -38.80 31.07
C VAL A 137 51.93 -38.25 31.13
N ILE A 138 52.25 -37.48 32.19
CA ILE A 138 53.60 -36.96 32.43
C ILE A 138 54.60 -38.10 32.68
N GLU A 139 54.21 -39.12 33.45
CA GLU A 139 55.05 -40.28 33.72
C GLU A 139 55.37 -41.07 32.43
N VAL A 140 54.38 -41.32 31.58
CA VAL A 140 54.56 -42.04 30.30
C VAL A 140 55.44 -41.26 29.32
N GLN A 141 55.32 -39.92 29.26
CA GLN A 141 56.22 -39.08 28.48
C GLN A 141 57.66 -39.12 29.02
N SER A 142 57.85 -39.09 30.34
CA SER A 142 59.19 -39.19 30.96
C SER A 142 59.88 -40.54 30.71
N GLN A 143 59.10 -41.59 30.41
CA GLN A 143 59.57 -42.92 30.05
C GLN A 143 59.74 -43.12 28.53
N GLY A 144 59.55 -42.07 27.72
CA GLY A 144 59.83 -42.07 26.27
C GLY A 144 58.66 -42.51 25.39
N GLY A 145 57.41 -42.44 25.87
CA GLY A 145 56.22 -42.66 25.05
C GLY A 145 56.07 -41.57 23.98
N VAL A 146 56.21 -41.93 22.71
CA VAL A 146 56.30 -40.98 21.57
C VAL A 146 54.95 -40.58 20.95
N ASP A 147 53.83 -41.09 21.46
CA ASP A 147 52.49 -40.93 20.83
C ASP A 147 51.45 -40.27 21.76
N VAL A 148 51.90 -39.55 22.80
CA VAL A 148 51.01 -38.84 23.73
C VAL A 148 51.16 -37.33 23.50
N ILE A 149 50.17 -36.76 22.80
CA ILE A 149 50.10 -35.33 22.48
C ILE A 149 49.57 -34.58 23.69
N ASP A 150 50.40 -33.70 24.27
CA ASP A 150 50.00 -32.75 25.31
C ASP A 150 49.25 -31.57 24.66
N TRP A 151 47.93 -31.54 24.82
CA TRP A 151 47.10 -30.48 24.27
C TRP A 151 47.25 -29.14 25.01
N ASP A 152 47.67 -29.13 26.28
CA ASP A 152 47.88 -27.88 27.03
C ASP A 152 49.08 -27.11 26.45
N ALA A 153 50.16 -27.81 26.09
CA ALA A 153 51.28 -27.20 25.37
C ALA A 153 50.89 -26.69 23.98
N VAL A 154 49.95 -27.37 23.29
CA VAL A 154 49.46 -26.94 21.97
C VAL A 154 48.62 -25.66 22.05
N PHE A 155 47.87 -25.45 23.13
CA PHE A 155 47.05 -24.25 23.32
C PHE A 155 47.75 -23.12 24.10
N GLN A 156 48.88 -23.37 24.76
CA GLN A 156 49.69 -22.33 25.41
C GLN A 156 50.36 -21.38 24.39
N ASP A 157 50.65 -21.85 23.18
CA ASP A 157 51.18 -21.04 22.07
C ASP A 157 50.09 -20.45 21.16
N ALA A 158 48.82 -20.76 21.41
CA ALA A 158 47.70 -20.08 20.77
C ALA A 158 47.50 -18.73 21.49
N GLU A 159 48.32 -17.75 21.14
CA GLU A 159 47.99 -16.33 21.35
C GLU A 159 46.51 -16.14 21.00
N MET A 160 45.72 -15.80 22.01
CA MET A 160 44.36 -15.34 21.80
C MET A 160 44.43 -14.19 20.80
N VAL A 161 44.08 -14.46 19.55
CA VAL A 161 43.81 -13.40 18.58
C VAL A 161 42.62 -12.66 19.16
N GLU A 162 42.89 -11.51 19.78
CA GLU A 162 41.89 -10.55 20.18
C GLU A 162 41.06 -10.21 18.94
N PHE A 163 39.88 -10.80 18.85
CA PHE A 163 38.89 -10.37 17.89
C PHE A 163 38.41 -8.99 18.34
N GLU A 164 39.04 -7.94 17.83
CA GLU A 164 38.56 -6.57 17.92
C GLU A 164 37.20 -6.47 17.21
N GLY A 165 36.14 -6.84 17.93
CA GLY A 165 34.79 -6.42 17.62
C GLY A 165 34.67 -4.93 17.91
N SER A 166 35.11 -4.09 16.97
CA SER A 166 34.84 -2.65 17.01
C SER A 166 33.33 -2.40 16.99
N PRO A 167 32.74 -1.82 18.04
CA PRO A 167 31.37 -1.32 17.97
C PRO A 167 31.42 0.00 17.19
N GLY A 168 30.94 -0.01 15.95
CA GLY A 168 30.75 1.20 15.16
C GLY A 168 29.88 2.20 15.90
N ALA A 169 30.50 3.22 16.48
CA ALA A 169 29.84 4.40 16.98
C ALA A 169 29.22 5.16 15.80
N VAL A 170 27.89 5.22 15.77
CA VAL A 170 27.13 6.08 14.86
C VAL A 170 27.36 7.52 15.31
N LEU A 171 28.19 8.25 14.56
CA LEU A 171 28.26 9.70 14.65
C LEU A 171 27.04 10.29 13.94
N THR A 172 26.07 10.75 14.73
CA THR A 172 25.10 11.74 14.28
C THR A 172 25.76 13.12 14.35
N SER A 173 25.92 13.78 13.22
CA SER A 173 26.15 15.23 13.16
C SER A 173 25.26 15.85 12.10
N SER A 174 24.37 16.70 12.61
CA SER A 174 23.77 17.94 12.07
C SER A 174 23.04 17.92 10.73
#